data_AF-A0A9D3ZN75-F1
#
_entry.id   AF-A0A9D3ZN75-F1
#
_cell.length_a   1.000
_cell.length_b   1.000
_cell.length_c   1.000
_cell.angle_alpha   90.00
_cell.angle_beta   90.00
_cell.angle_gamma   90.00
#
_symmetry.space_group_name_H-M   'P 1'
#
loop_
_entity.id
_entity.type
_entity.pdbx_description
1 polymer ?
#
loop_
_entity_poly.entity_id
_entity_poly.type
_entity_poly.pdbx_seq_one_letter_code
_entity_poly.pdbx_strand_id
1 'polypeptide(L)'
;MLSQSDEGIRRHKFLEVPQLVWGLNNQKIAFVRACLTTRMLNRTPLMPSLSASLFYKEINRLQSISFDKVFKFERFNTLCEGFVQLARYSDLKNRTGVYDLRKGSGRKWTVERDLEQLKQSIINGLIDMHEVIRMVGKNPFLWHDHWPVKDYARVFECLMLVDDISKEADKVVSKIRQIGSVEKWPTMLLLCLL
;
A
#
# COMPACT_ATOMS: atom_id res chain seq x y z
N MET A 1 -20.87 1.55 14.71
CA MET A 1 -20.60 2.62 13.75
C MET A 1 -19.56 3.54 14.36
N LEU A 2 -18.31 3.51 13.89
CA LEU A 2 -17.33 4.52 14.27
C LEU A 2 -17.60 5.75 13.40
N SER A 3 -17.97 6.85 14.06
CA SER A 3 -18.14 8.18 13.48
C SER A 3 -16.93 8.53 12.61
N GLN A 4 -17.13 8.64 11.30
CA GLN A 4 -16.19 9.31 10.41
C GLN A 4 -16.24 10.80 10.74
N SER A 5 -15.39 11.26 11.66
CA SER A 5 -15.12 12.68 11.76
C SER A 5 -14.44 13.11 10.46
N ASP A 6 -15.06 14.06 9.78
CA ASP A 6 -14.63 14.71 8.53
C ASP A 6 -13.38 15.60 8.72
N GLU A 7 -12.52 15.24 9.67
CA GLU A 7 -11.19 15.84 9.78
C GLU A 7 -10.34 15.19 8.69
N GLY A 8 -10.17 15.92 7.58
CA GLY A 8 -9.35 15.49 6.46
C GLY A 8 -7.96 14.99 6.89
N ILE A 9 -7.38 14.12 6.06
CA ILE A 9 -6.10 13.46 6.31
C ILE A 9 -5.03 14.48 6.73
N ARG A 10 -4.43 14.29 7.92
CA ARG A 10 -3.38 15.20 8.42
C ARG A 10 -2.15 15.16 7.52
N ARG A 11 -1.93 16.25 6.77
CA ARG A 11 -0.80 16.42 5.84
C ARG A 11 0.57 16.62 6.49
N HIS A 12 0.63 16.70 7.82
CA HIS A 12 1.86 16.95 8.58
C HIS A 12 2.22 15.81 9.53
N LYS A 13 1.50 14.68 9.44
CA LYS A 13 1.74 13.48 10.23
C LYS A 13 1.81 12.30 9.29
N PHE A 14 2.87 11.50 9.43
CA PHE A 14 3.23 10.50 8.45
C PHE A 14 3.35 9.10 9.06
N LEU A 15 3.10 8.09 8.21
CA LEU A 15 3.42 6.70 8.49
C LEU A 15 4.48 6.23 7.49
N GLU A 16 5.61 5.75 7.99
CA GLU A 16 6.62 5.10 7.16
C GLU A 16 6.11 3.73 6.72
N VAL A 17 6.10 3.51 5.41
CA VAL A 17 5.75 2.22 4.81
C VAL A 17 7.05 1.48 4.49
N PRO A 18 7.34 0.32 5.12
CA PRO A 18 8.56 -0.42 4.84
C PRO A 18 8.55 -0.92 3.40
N GLN A 19 9.72 -1.22 2.86
CA GLN A 19 9.83 -1.82 1.54
C GLN A 19 8.98 -3.10 1.46
N LEU A 20 8.17 -3.20 0.41
CA LEU A 20 7.28 -4.33 0.19
C LEU A 20 8.02 -5.41 -0.61
N VAL A 21 8.49 -6.46 0.07
CA VAL A 21 9.46 -7.44 -0.48
C VAL A 21 8.81 -8.72 -1.05
N TRP A 22 7.57 -8.63 -1.51
CA TRP A 22 6.81 -9.76 -2.06
C TRP A 22 6.64 -9.66 -3.58
N GLY A 23 5.99 -10.64 -4.22
CA GLY A 23 5.54 -10.47 -5.62
C GLY A 23 4.60 -9.26 -5.77
N LEU A 24 4.58 -8.62 -6.95
CA LEU A 24 3.92 -7.32 -7.16
C LEU A 24 2.45 -7.28 -6.68
N ASN A 25 1.67 -8.34 -6.91
CA ASN A 25 0.28 -8.41 -6.42
C ASN A 25 0.19 -8.36 -4.89
N ASN A 26 1.08 -9.08 -4.19
CA ASN A 26 1.17 -9.02 -2.73
C ASN A 26 1.67 -7.65 -2.25
N GLN A 27 2.56 -6.99 -3.01
CA GLN A 27 2.96 -5.62 -2.72
C GLN A 27 1.77 -4.66 -2.87
N LYS A 28 0.94 -4.78 -3.91
CA LYS A 28 -0.27 -3.95 -4.06
C LYS A 28 -1.22 -4.16 -2.87
N ILE A 29 -1.46 -5.41 -2.45
CA ILE A 29 -2.30 -5.71 -1.28
C ILE A 29 -1.72 -5.09 0.00
N ALA A 30 -0.41 -5.24 0.22
CA ALA A 30 0.27 -4.69 1.37
C ALA A 30 0.26 -3.16 1.38
N PHE A 31 0.40 -2.53 0.21
CA PHE A 31 0.27 -1.09 0.04
C PHE A 31 -1.15 -0.59 0.39
N VAL A 32 -2.19 -1.28 -0.07
CA VAL A 32 -3.57 -0.90 0.28
C VAL A 32 -3.80 -1.06 1.79
N ARG A 33 -3.31 -2.15 2.41
CA ARG A 33 -3.34 -2.32 3.88
C ARG A 33 -2.63 -1.16 4.58
N ALA A 34 -1.49 -0.71 4.08
CA ALA A 34 -0.78 0.44 4.62
C ALA A 34 -1.64 1.70 4.52
N CYS A 35 -2.22 1.99 3.34
CA CYS A 35 -3.06 3.17 3.14
C CYS A 35 -4.27 3.21 4.10
N LEU A 36 -5.00 2.10 4.23
CA LEU A 36 -6.18 2.03 5.09
C LEU A 36 -5.82 2.10 6.59
N THR A 37 -4.74 1.41 7.00
CA THR A 37 -4.22 1.52 8.37
C THR A 37 -3.79 2.96 8.67
N THR A 38 -3.12 3.61 7.71
CA THR A 38 -2.66 4.99 7.90
C THR A 38 -3.83 5.97 8.01
N ARG A 39 -4.87 5.77 7.21
CA ARG A 39 -6.10 6.55 7.29
C ARG A 39 -6.77 6.42 8.65
N MET A 40 -6.86 5.20 9.20
CA MET A 40 -7.42 4.99 10.55
C MET A 40 -6.60 5.71 11.62
N LEU A 41 -5.28 5.81 11.45
CA LEU A 41 -4.39 6.55 12.34
C LEU A 41 -4.40 8.08 12.09
N ASN A 42 -5.27 8.58 11.19
CA ASN A 42 -5.35 9.96 10.72
C ASN A 42 -3.98 10.53 10.28
N ARG A 43 -3.29 9.79 9.41
CA ARG A 43 -1.95 10.12 8.91
C ARG A 43 -1.88 10.03 7.39
N THR A 44 -0.77 10.50 6.83
CA THR A 44 -0.42 10.39 5.42
C THR A 44 0.67 9.32 5.22
N PRO A 45 0.45 8.23 4.46
CA PRO A 45 1.50 7.27 4.18
C PRO A 45 2.63 7.90 3.36
N LEU A 46 3.88 7.66 3.76
CA LEU A 46 5.03 7.97 2.93
C LEU A 46 5.07 7.02 1.74
N MET A 47 5.38 7.56 0.57
CA MET A 47 5.47 6.84 -0.69
C MET A 47 6.40 5.63 -0.51
N PRO A 48 5.91 4.39 -0.69
CA PRO A 48 6.70 3.21 -0.44
C PRO A 48 7.73 3.00 -1.55
N SER A 49 8.78 2.22 -1.23
CA SER A 49 9.55 1.52 -2.24
C SER A 49 8.99 0.12 -2.48
N LEU A 50 8.94 -0.26 -3.75
CA LEU A 50 8.54 -1.57 -4.23
C LEU A 50 9.78 -2.45 -4.40
N SER A 51 9.59 -3.76 -4.54
CA SER A 51 10.65 -4.71 -4.87
C SER A 51 10.55 -5.16 -6.32
N ALA A 52 11.69 -5.12 -7.04
CA ALA A 52 11.85 -5.71 -8.37
C ALA A 52 12.02 -7.24 -8.34
N SER A 53 12.30 -7.80 -7.17
CA SER A 53 12.87 -9.13 -7.10
C SER A 53 11.86 -10.21 -7.43
N LEU A 54 12.21 -11.05 -8.42
CA LEU A 54 11.57 -12.33 -8.67
C LEU A 54 11.97 -13.39 -7.63
N PHE A 55 13.03 -13.13 -6.86
CA PHE A 55 13.58 -14.03 -5.84
C PHE A 55 13.03 -13.65 -4.46
N TYR A 56 11.83 -14.13 -4.14
CA TYR A 56 11.19 -13.90 -2.83
C TYR A 56 11.98 -14.45 -1.63
N LYS A 57 13.04 -15.26 -1.85
CA LYS A 57 13.90 -15.84 -0.82
C LYS A 57 15.25 -15.16 -0.64
N GLU A 58 15.68 -14.30 -1.58
CA GLU A 58 17.02 -13.69 -1.55
C GLU A 58 16.92 -12.21 -1.17
N ILE A 59 16.69 -11.96 0.13
CA ILE A 59 16.49 -10.63 0.69
C ILE A 59 17.70 -9.70 0.40
N ASN A 60 18.91 -10.26 0.34
CA ASN A 60 20.14 -9.50 0.10
C ASN A 60 20.30 -8.98 -1.34
N ARG A 61 19.43 -9.40 -2.28
CA ARG A 61 19.43 -8.95 -3.69
C ARG A 61 18.22 -8.09 -4.06
N LEU A 62 17.42 -7.69 -3.07
CA LEU A 62 16.22 -6.88 -3.29
C LEU A 62 16.61 -5.47 -3.77
N GLN A 63 16.55 -5.25 -5.08
CA GLN A 63 16.60 -3.90 -5.62
C GLN A 63 15.26 -3.19 -5.37
N SER A 64 15.34 -2.03 -4.73
CA SER A 64 14.19 -1.15 -4.52
C SER A 64 13.82 -0.45 -5.83
N ILE A 65 12.53 -0.47 -6.17
CA ILE A 65 11.95 0.34 -7.24
C ILE A 65 11.12 1.43 -6.57
N SER A 66 11.29 2.69 -6.98
CA SER A 66 10.42 3.77 -6.50
C SER A 66 8.98 3.56 -6.99
N PHE A 67 7.98 3.89 -6.16
CA PHE A 67 6.57 3.79 -6.54
C PHE A 67 6.27 4.48 -7.88
N ASP A 68 6.85 5.67 -8.11
CA ASP A 68 6.65 6.48 -9.31
C ASP A 68 7.28 5.90 -10.60
N LYS A 69 8.08 4.83 -10.50
CA LYS A 69 8.54 4.05 -11.65
C LYS A 69 7.53 2.99 -12.10
N VAL A 70 6.55 2.65 -11.26
CA VAL A 70 5.53 1.63 -11.57
C VAL A 70 4.15 2.27 -11.70
N PHE A 71 3.81 3.17 -10.78
CA PHE A 71 2.50 3.83 -10.71
C PHE A 71 2.64 5.34 -10.80
N LYS A 72 1.68 6.02 -11.42
CA LYS A 72 1.67 7.49 -11.55
C LYS A 72 1.31 8.15 -10.20
N PHE A 73 2.32 8.58 -9.44
CA PHE A 73 2.14 9.20 -8.11
C PHE A 73 1.11 10.35 -8.09
N GLU A 74 1.25 11.34 -8.98
CA GLU A 74 0.34 12.50 -8.99
C GLU A 74 -1.10 12.10 -9.34
N ARG A 75 -1.26 11.12 -10.24
CA ARG A 75 -2.58 10.57 -10.58
C ARG A 75 -3.18 9.77 -9.45
N PHE A 76 -2.38 9.00 -8.70
CA PHE A 76 -2.85 8.31 -7.50
C PHE A 76 -3.45 9.31 -6.51
N ASN A 77 -2.70 10.37 -6.18
CA ASN A 77 -3.16 11.39 -5.23
C ASN A 77 -4.41 12.14 -5.72
N THR A 78 -4.50 12.41 -7.02
CA THR A 78 -5.69 13.04 -7.61
C THR A 78 -6.91 12.11 -7.55
N LEU A 79 -6.76 10.84 -7.94
CA LEU A 79 -7.86 9.88 -7.99
C LEU A 79 -8.39 9.49 -6.61
N CYS A 80 -7.50 9.45 -5.61
CA CYS A 80 -7.80 9.07 -4.23
C CYS A 80 -7.99 10.26 -3.28
N GLU A 81 -8.09 11.48 -3.80
CA GLU A 81 -8.29 12.69 -2.99
C GLU A 81 -9.48 12.53 -2.02
N GLY A 82 -9.30 13.01 -0.79
CA GLY A 82 -10.27 12.87 0.30
C GLY A 82 -10.39 11.46 0.89
N PHE A 83 -9.82 10.44 0.24
CA PHE A 83 -9.87 9.05 0.70
C PHE A 83 -8.53 8.59 1.29
N VAL A 84 -7.44 8.69 0.53
CA VAL A 84 -6.05 8.45 0.94
C VAL A 84 -5.13 9.39 0.16
N GLN A 85 -4.00 9.77 0.74
CA GLN A 85 -3.01 10.63 0.09
C GLN A 85 -1.60 10.11 0.38
N LEU A 86 -0.73 10.07 -0.62
CA LEU A 86 0.69 9.76 -0.44
C LEU A 86 1.49 11.05 -0.30
N ALA A 87 2.50 10.99 0.57
CA ALA A 87 3.53 12.02 0.69
C ALA A 87 4.88 11.51 0.20
N ARG A 88 5.75 12.42 -0.25
CA ARG A 88 7.15 12.12 -0.55
C ARG A 88 7.98 12.27 0.71
N TYR A 89 9.13 11.61 0.76
CA TYR A 89 10.11 11.82 1.85
C TYR A 89 10.63 13.27 1.90
N SER A 90 10.58 14.01 0.79
CA SER A 90 10.89 15.45 0.74
C SER A 90 9.90 16.31 1.53
N ASP A 91 8.73 15.79 1.88
CA ASP A 91 7.70 16.53 2.62
C ASP A 91 7.96 16.52 4.15
N LEU A 92 8.92 15.71 4.60
CA LEU A 92 9.29 15.58 6.02
C LEU A 92 10.08 16.80 6.51
N LYS A 93 9.75 17.28 7.72
CA LYS A 93 10.54 18.30 8.43
C LYS A 93 11.56 17.68 9.40
N ASN A 94 11.44 16.39 9.70
CA ASN A 94 12.30 15.60 10.58
C ASN A 94 12.53 16.19 11.98
N ARG A 95 11.49 16.79 12.58
CA ARG A 95 11.65 17.53 13.85
C ARG A 95 11.63 16.67 15.10
N THR A 96 10.94 15.53 15.06
CA THR A 96 10.61 14.74 16.26
C THR A 96 11.26 13.35 16.28
N GLY A 97 12.09 13.03 15.28
CA GLY A 97 12.50 11.65 15.01
C GLY A 97 11.34 10.74 14.59
N VAL A 98 11.65 9.46 14.40
CA VAL A 98 10.68 8.40 14.03
C VAL A 98 10.30 7.61 15.29
N TYR A 99 9.01 7.46 15.53
CA TYR A 99 8.51 6.63 16.63
C TYR A 99 8.08 5.24 16.16
N ASP A 100 8.67 4.22 16.78
CA ASP A 100 8.40 2.83 16.46
C ASP A 100 7.16 2.32 17.21
N LEU A 101 6.04 2.22 16.47
CA LEU A 101 4.82 1.59 16.94
C LEU A 101 4.94 0.07 16.79
N ARG A 102 5.23 -0.62 17.89
CA ARG A 102 5.38 -2.08 17.90
C ARG A 102 4.02 -2.78 17.94
N LYS A 103 3.74 -3.60 16.93
CA LYS A 103 2.58 -4.48 16.94
C LYS A 103 2.82 -5.72 17.82
N GLY A 104 1.75 -6.20 18.44
CA GLY A 104 1.79 -7.49 19.11
C GLY A 104 2.02 -8.64 18.15
N SER A 105 2.38 -9.81 18.71
CA SER A 105 2.70 -11.00 17.93
C SER A 105 2.42 -12.29 18.71
N GLY A 106 2.52 -13.44 18.03
CA GLY A 106 2.37 -14.76 18.62
C GLY A 106 0.94 -15.33 18.54
N ARG A 107 0.76 -16.55 19.06
CA ARG A 107 -0.49 -17.33 18.92
C ARG A 107 -1.72 -16.70 19.57
N LYS A 108 -1.54 -15.80 20.53
CA LYS A 108 -2.62 -15.09 21.23
C LYS A 108 -3.02 -13.78 20.53
N TRP A 109 -2.41 -13.45 19.40
CA TRP A 109 -2.68 -12.23 18.66
C TRP A 109 -3.79 -12.47 17.64
N THR A 110 -4.95 -11.84 17.87
CA THR A 110 -6.14 -11.95 17.00
C THR A 110 -6.37 -10.64 16.23
N VAL A 111 -7.23 -10.68 15.22
CA VAL A 111 -7.67 -9.53 14.42
C VAL A 111 -8.21 -8.41 15.34
N GLU A 112 -9.03 -8.76 16.32
CA GLU A 112 -9.65 -7.81 17.25
C GLU A 112 -8.61 -7.13 18.14
N ARG A 113 -7.63 -7.90 18.64
CA ARG A 113 -6.53 -7.37 19.45
C ARG A 113 -5.62 -6.44 18.64
N ASP A 114 -5.45 -6.75 17.37
CA ASP A 114 -4.67 -5.93 16.43
C ASP A 114 -5.30 -4.55 16.28
N LEU A 115 -6.61 -4.51 16.00
CA LEU A 115 -7.36 -3.27 15.88
C LEU A 115 -7.41 -2.50 17.20
N GLU A 116 -7.64 -3.20 18.32
CA GLU A 116 -7.74 -2.58 19.63
C GLU A 116 -6.42 -1.94 20.06
N GLN A 117 -5.28 -2.59 19.80
CA GLN A 117 -3.97 -2.01 20.10
C GLN A 117 -3.77 -0.67 19.37
N LEU A 118 -4.17 -0.59 18.09
CA LEU A 118 -4.05 0.65 17.33
C LEU A 118 -4.97 1.75 17.86
N LYS A 119 -6.21 1.41 18.25
CA LYS A 119 -7.11 2.36 18.91
C LYS A 119 -6.53 2.89 20.21
N GLN A 120 -6.00 2.03 21.05
CA GLN A 120 -5.33 2.43 22.30
C GLN A 120 -4.12 3.33 22.03
N SER A 121 -3.39 3.09 20.94
CA SER A 121 -2.25 3.93 20.54
C SER A 121 -2.68 5.34 20.14
N ILE A 122 -3.86 5.50 19.54
CA ILE A 122 -4.48 6.80 19.27
C ILE A 122 -4.90 7.47 20.58
N ILE A 123 -5.62 6.74 21.44
CA ILE A 123 -6.17 7.26 22.71
C ILE A 123 -5.05 7.74 23.66
N ASN A 124 -3.93 7.02 23.71
CA ASN A 124 -2.79 7.35 24.57
C ASN A 124 -2.00 8.58 24.09
N GLY A 125 -2.25 9.10 22.88
CA GLY A 125 -1.65 10.32 22.34
C GLY A 125 -0.15 10.26 22.00
N LEU A 126 0.56 9.16 22.34
CA LEU A 126 2.00 9.03 22.12
C LEU A 126 2.41 9.17 20.64
N ILE A 127 1.59 8.62 19.74
CA ILE A 127 1.84 8.71 18.30
C ILE A 127 1.80 10.17 17.83
N ASP A 128 0.94 10.99 18.42
CA ASP A 128 0.68 12.37 17.99
C ASP A 128 1.75 13.36 18.39
N MET A 129 2.62 13.00 19.33
CA MET A 129 3.85 13.73 19.61
C MET A 129 4.87 13.62 18.45
N HIS A 130 4.72 12.64 17.57
CA HIS A 130 5.68 12.36 16.51
C HIS A 130 5.12 12.74 15.14
N GLU A 131 5.95 13.43 14.35
CA GLU A 131 5.71 13.70 12.93
C GLU A 131 5.62 12.39 12.15
N VAL A 132 6.62 11.51 12.31
CA VAL A 132 6.69 10.22 11.62
C VAL A 132 6.55 9.09 12.64
N ILE A 133 5.70 8.12 12.32
CA ILE A 133 5.66 6.84 13.02
C ILE A 133 6.00 5.72 12.04
N ARG A 134 6.59 4.64 12.56
CA ARG A 134 6.92 3.43 11.80
C ARG A 134 6.31 2.24 12.52
N MET A 135 5.56 1.42 11.79
CA MET A 135 4.98 0.21 12.36
C MET A 135 5.99 -0.94 12.30
N VAL A 136 6.34 -1.46 13.45
CA VAL A 136 7.34 -2.54 13.57
C VAL A 136 6.65 -3.85 13.92
N GLY A 137 6.97 -4.90 13.18
CA GLY A 137 6.45 -6.25 13.38
C GLY A 137 6.41 -7.06 12.10
N LYS A 138 6.12 -8.37 12.19
CA LYS A 138 6.06 -9.27 11.03
C LYS A 138 4.98 -8.88 10.02
N ASN A 139 3.87 -8.32 10.51
CA ASN A 139 2.74 -7.85 9.69
C ASN A 139 2.36 -6.44 10.16
N PRO A 140 3.06 -5.40 9.68
CA PRO A 140 2.98 -4.06 10.24
C PRO A 140 1.62 -3.39 10.04
N PHE A 141 0.83 -3.81 9.05
CA PHE A 141 -0.48 -3.21 8.75
C PHE A 141 -1.63 -4.13 9.15
N LEU A 142 -2.83 -3.55 9.32
CA LEU A 142 -4.04 -4.34 9.59
C LEU A 142 -4.34 -5.28 8.42
N TRP A 143 -4.82 -6.48 8.75
CA TRP A 143 -5.23 -7.49 7.77
C TRP A 143 -6.44 -7.04 6.95
N HIS A 144 -6.65 -7.71 5.81
CA HIS A 144 -7.77 -7.44 4.92
C HIS A 144 -9.15 -7.50 5.55
N ASP A 145 -9.34 -8.37 6.54
CA ASP A 145 -10.63 -8.59 7.20
C ASP A 145 -11.06 -7.41 8.07
N HIS A 146 -10.16 -6.43 8.30
CA HIS A 146 -10.49 -5.20 9.01
C HIS A 146 -11.23 -4.17 8.16
N TRP A 147 -11.20 -4.30 6.83
CA TRP A 147 -11.72 -3.26 5.95
C TRP A 147 -12.76 -3.81 4.98
N PRO A 148 -13.82 -3.03 4.71
CA PRO A 148 -14.74 -3.35 3.63
C PRO A 148 -14.03 -3.54 2.30
N VAL A 149 -14.48 -4.50 1.49
CA VAL A 149 -13.95 -4.75 0.13
C VAL A 149 -14.02 -3.49 -0.74
N LYS A 150 -15.05 -2.65 -0.56
CA LYS A 150 -15.17 -1.36 -1.27
C LYS A 150 -14.01 -0.40 -1.00
N ASP A 151 -13.43 -0.43 0.20
CA ASP A 151 -12.33 0.46 0.57
C ASP A 151 -11.03 -0.02 -0.08
N TYR A 152 -10.86 -1.34 -0.20
CA TYR A 152 -9.79 -1.94 -1.00
C TYR A 152 -9.90 -1.55 -2.48
N ALA A 153 -11.07 -1.77 -3.07
CA ALA A 153 -11.34 -1.45 -4.46
C ALA A 153 -11.03 0.02 -4.75
N ARG A 154 -11.48 0.93 -3.87
CA ARG A 154 -11.25 2.37 -4.00
C ARG A 154 -9.76 2.72 -4.11
N VAL A 155 -8.88 2.11 -3.30
CA VAL A 155 -7.43 2.37 -3.39
C VAL A 155 -6.82 1.72 -4.62
N PHE A 156 -7.27 0.51 -4.99
CA PHE A 156 -6.79 -0.17 -6.20
C PHE A 156 -7.10 0.62 -7.48
N GLU A 157 -8.27 1.23 -7.57
CA GLU A 157 -8.68 2.07 -8.71
C GLU A 157 -7.78 3.30 -8.89
N CYS A 158 -7.15 3.78 -7.81
CA CYS A 158 -6.19 4.88 -7.87
C CYS A 158 -4.81 4.45 -8.39
N LEU A 159 -4.49 3.15 -8.42
CA LEU A 159 -3.21 2.63 -8.88
C LEU A 159 -3.15 2.58 -10.41
N MET A 160 -2.75 3.69 -11.01
CA MET A 160 -2.54 3.81 -12.46
C MET A 160 -1.08 3.51 -12.82
N LEU A 161 -0.85 2.57 -13.75
CA LEU A 161 0.49 2.27 -14.26
C LEU A 161 1.09 3.47 -15.02
N VAL A 162 2.42 3.56 -15.03
CA VAL A 162 3.14 4.52 -15.88
C VAL A 162 3.01 4.14 -17.36
N ASP A 163 3.09 5.14 -18.24
CA ASP A 163 2.79 4.97 -19.67
C ASP A 163 3.68 3.94 -20.36
N ASP A 164 4.95 3.84 -19.97
CA ASP A 164 5.88 2.90 -20.57
C ASP A 164 5.47 1.44 -20.29
N ILE A 165 5.02 1.14 -19.06
CA ILE A 165 4.53 -0.19 -18.69
C ILE A 165 3.22 -0.48 -19.42
N SER A 166 2.29 0.48 -19.43
CA SER A 166 1.00 0.32 -20.13
C SER A 166 1.19 0.05 -21.62
N LYS A 167 2.02 0.84 -22.30
CA LYS A 167 2.33 0.65 -23.73
C LYS A 167 2.94 -0.71 -24.02
N GLU A 168 3.86 -1.18 -23.18
CA GLU A 168 4.49 -2.48 -23.37
C GLU A 168 3.49 -3.62 -23.13
N ALA A 169 2.64 -3.51 -22.11
CA ALA A 169 1.56 -4.46 -21.86
C ALA A 169 0.60 -4.53 -23.06
N ASP A 170 0.20 -3.39 -23.63
CA ASP A 170 -0.67 -3.33 -24.80
C ASP A 170 -0.04 -4.00 -26.04
N LYS A 171 1.27 -3.83 -26.26
CA LYS A 171 2.00 -4.54 -27.33
C LYS A 171 1.97 -6.06 -27.11
N VAL A 172 2.21 -6.52 -25.89
CA VAL A 172 2.18 -7.95 -25.57
C VAL A 172 0.77 -8.51 -25.79
N VAL A 173 -0.26 -7.85 -25.26
CA VAL A 173 -1.67 -8.28 -25.40
C VAL A 173 -2.09 -8.30 -26.87
N SER A 174 -1.76 -7.26 -27.64
CA SER A 174 -2.09 -7.21 -29.08
C SER A 174 -1.41 -8.34 -29.86
N LYS A 175 -0.14 -8.65 -29.58
CA LYS A 175 0.56 -9.77 -30.22
C LYS A 175 -0.04 -11.12 -29.85
N ILE A 176 -0.40 -11.33 -28.57
CA ILE A 176 -1.09 -12.55 -28.12
C ILE A 176 -2.43 -12.69 -28.84
N ARG A 177 -3.22 -11.61 -28.96
CA ARG A 177 -4.50 -11.62 -29.67
C ARG A 177 -4.34 -11.92 -31.15
N GLN A 178 -3.32 -11.37 -31.81
CA GLN A 178 -3.01 -11.69 -33.20
C GLN A 178 -2.72 -13.19 -33.37
N ILE A 179 -1.86 -13.77 -32.53
CA ILE A 179 -1.53 -15.20 -32.58
C ILE A 179 -2.78 -16.07 -32.27
N GLY A 180 -3.55 -15.73 -31.23
CA GLY A 180 -4.77 -16.44 -30.86
C GLY A 180 -5.95 -16.25 -31.83
N SER A 181 -5.89 -15.26 -32.73
CA SER A 181 -6.82 -15.13 -33.85
C SER A 181 -6.42 -15.98 -35.06
N VAL A 182 -5.15 -16.40 -35.14
CA VAL A 182 -4.59 -17.29 -36.17
C VAL A 182 -4.65 -18.76 -35.73
N GLU A 183 -4.53 -19.05 -34.44
CA GLU A 183 -4.67 -20.39 -33.87
C GLU A 183 -5.81 -20.42 -32.83
N LYS A 184 -6.75 -21.35 -32.96
CA LYS A 184 -7.77 -21.59 -31.92
C LYS A 184 -7.11 -22.26 -30.71
N TRP A 185 -6.67 -21.48 -29.73
CA TRP A 185 -6.19 -22.01 -28.45
C TRP A 185 -7.38 -22.41 -27.56
N PRO A 186 -7.31 -23.54 -26.83
CA PRO A 186 -8.35 -23.92 -25.87
C PRO A 186 -8.46 -22.84 -24.78
N THR A 187 -9.70 -22.52 -24.43
CA THR A 187 -10.23 -21.35 -23.72
C THR A 187 -9.69 -21.03 -22.32
N MET A 188 -8.57 -21.60 -21.85
CA MET A 188 -8.16 -21.56 -20.44
C MET A 188 -7.13 -20.49 -20.05
N LEU A 189 -6.49 -19.79 -21.00
CA LEU A 189 -5.39 -18.86 -20.70
C LEU A 189 -5.78 -17.37 -20.65
N LEU A 190 -7.01 -17.01 -21.05
CA LEU A 190 -7.43 -15.60 -21.10
C LEU A 190 -7.77 -15.00 -19.72
N LEU A 191 -7.89 -15.83 -18.68
CA LEU A 191 -8.34 -15.42 -17.34
C LEU A 191 -7.23 -14.92 -16.39
N CYS A 192 -5.94 -15.02 -16.77
CA CYS A 192 -4.83 -14.68 -15.86
C CYS A 192 -4.20 -13.29 -16.08
N LEU A 193 -4.71 -12.49 -17.02
CA LEU A 193 -4.10 -11.19 -17.41
C LEU A 193 -4.94 -9.94 -17.06
N LEU A 194 -6.06 -10.12 -16.37
CA LEU A 194 -6.89 -9.03 -15.80
C LEU A 194 -6.94 -9.17 -14.27
#